data_AF-A0AAV6AUF7-F1
#
_entry.id   AF-A0AAV6AUF7-F1
#
_cell.length_a   1.000
_cell.length_b   1.000
_cell.length_c   1.000
_cell.angle_alpha   90.00
_cell.angle_beta   90.00
_cell.angle_gamma   90.00
#
_symmetry.space_group_name_H-M   'P 1'
#
loop_
_entity.id
_entity.type
_entity.pdbx_description
1 polymer ?
#
loop_
_entity_poly.entity_id
_entity_poly.type
_entity_poly.pdbx_seq_one_letter_code
_entity_poly.pdbx_strand_id
1 'polypeptide(L)'
;MRSDLEPFLRAMRRRIDRDSARVHAYHDDLRRGALAKLAGLGSAAGEPAEAGRKRETVRIAAIEREYAAKLDDLRHNYALRVTVDWVQGLILYAPVHRYEVLVRRRKGERIVVIDWHPAARTMEPPLCEWGTGLERTRLACDERLHLTDPAGQAPCASCGKPWCRACHGPACPRCGKVGR
;
A
#
# COMPACT_ATOMS: atom_id res chain seq x y z
N MET A 1 2.68 1.44 -9.52
CA MET A 1 3.50 0.85 -8.45
C MET A 1 3.66 1.79 -7.24
N ARG A 2 4.28 2.98 -7.36
CA ARG A 2 4.43 3.90 -6.21
C ARG A 2 3.09 4.48 -5.71
N SER A 3 2.17 4.79 -6.62
CA SER A 3 0.79 5.23 -6.34
C SER A 3 -0.04 4.17 -5.60
N ASP A 4 0.24 2.89 -5.84
CA ASP A 4 -0.57 1.78 -5.34
C ASP A 4 -0.16 1.41 -3.91
N LEU A 5 1.10 1.66 -3.56
CA LEU A 5 1.64 1.51 -2.21
C LEU A 5 1.31 2.69 -1.29
N GLU A 6 0.87 3.81 -1.86
CA GLU A 6 0.63 5.06 -1.14
C GLU A 6 -0.38 4.91 0.03
N PRO A 7 -1.52 4.19 -0.08
CA PRO A 7 -2.39 3.92 1.06
C PRO A 7 -1.70 3.15 2.20
N PHE A 8 -0.85 2.18 1.85
CA PHE A 8 -0.08 1.39 2.80
C PHE A 8 0.97 2.26 3.52
N LEU A 9 1.75 3.05 2.77
CA LEU A 9 2.76 3.97 3.34
C LEU A 9 2.13 4.98 4.30
N ARG A 10 0.96 5.54 3.96
CA ARG A 10 0.21 6.44 4.86
C ARG A 10 -0.25 5.74 6.13
N ALA A 11 -0.75 4.51 6.02
CA ALA A 11 -1.17 3.74 7.20
C ALA A 11 0.03 3.45 8.12
N MET A 12 1.18 3.07 7.57
CA MET A 12 2.41 2.84 8.33
C MET A 12 2.92 4.11 9.02
N ARG A 13 2.90 5.25 8.32
CA ARG A 13 3.32 6.54 8.90
C ARG A 13 2.46 6.95 10.09
N ARG A 14 1.13 6.78 9.97
CA ARG A 14 0.22 7.04 11.10
C ARG A 14 0.47 6.13 12.31
N ARG A 15 0.91 4.89 12.08
CA ARG A 15 1.22 3.95 13.17
C ARG A 15 2.51 4.33 13.90
N ILE A 16 3.59 4.63 13.18
CA ILE A 16 4.85 5.07 13.80
C ILE A 16 4.67 6.39 14.55
N ASP A 17 3.90 7.35 14.02
CA ASP A 17 3.64 8.62 14.67
C ASP A 17 2.89 8.41 16.00
N ARG A 18 1.87 7.54 16.00
CA ARG A 18 1.09 7.20 17.19
C ARG A 18 1.94 6.49 18.25
N ASP A 19 2.74 5.51 17.84
CA ASP A 19 3.58 4.76 18.76
C ASP A 19 4.69 5.65 19.35
N SER A 20 5.29 6.51 18.53
CA SER A 20 6.28 7.49 18.98
C SER A 20 5.67 8.48 19.97
N ALA A 21 4.47 8.98 19.71
CA ALA A 21 3.75 9.86 20.63
C ALA A 21 3.44 9.18 21.97
N ARG A 22 3.04 7.91 21.95
CA ARG A 22 2.79 7.13 23.17
C ARG A 22 4.06 6.91 23.99
N VAL A 23 5.18 6.56 23.34
CA VAL A 23 6.47 6.40 24.01
C VAL A 23 6.94 7.73 24.61
N HIS A 24 6.80 8.84 23.86
CA HIS A 24 7.11 10.18 24.37
C HIS A 24 6.27 10.51 25.61
N ALA A 25 4.94 10.42 25.54
CA ALA A 25 4.05 10.76 26.65
C ALA A 25 4.41 10.01 27.94
N TYR A 26 4.65 8.71 27.84
CA TYR A 26 5.02 7.87 28.99
C TYR A 26 6.34 8.31 29.64
N HIS A 27 7.40 8.49 28.86
CA HIS A 27 8.71 8.86 29.42
C HIS A 27 8.74 10.32 29.91
N ASP A 28 7.99 11.21 29.25
CA ASP A 28 7.85 12.60 29.65
C ASP A 28 7.11 12.73 30.99
N ASP A 29 6.07 11.93 31.24
CA ASP A 29 5.42 11.83 32.56
C ASP A 29 6.39 11.36 33.66
N LEU A 30 7.16 10.30 33.39
CA LEU A 30 8.17 9.80 34.34
C LEU A 30 9.25 10.85 34.63
N ARG A 31 9.72 11.54 33.59
CA ARG A 31 10.75 12.58 33.68
C ARG A 31 10.23 13.78 34.46
N ARG A 32 9.01 14.27 34.17
CA ARG A 32 8.35 15.34 34.95
C ARG A 32 8.26 14.98 36.43
N GLY A 33 7.83 13.75 36.75
CA GLY A 33 7.74 13.28 38.13
C GLY A 33 9.08 13.29 38.86
N ALA A 34 10.15 12.87 38.19
CA ALA A 34 11.51 12.89 38.76
C ALA A 34 12.05 14.32 38.91
N LEU A 35 11.82 15.21 37.93
CA LEU A 35 12.21 16.62 37.99
C LEU A 35 11.50 17.37 39.12
N ALA A 36 10.21 17.12 39.32
CA ALA A 36 9.45 17.72 40.43
C ALA A 36 10.02 17.32 41.79
N LYS A 37 10.40 16.04 41.97
CA LYS A 37 11.07 15.56 43.19
C LYS A 37 12.44 16.19 43.38
N LEU A 38 13.22 16.29 42.32
CA LEU A 38 14.54 16.93 42.35
C LEU A 38 14.43 18.41 42.74
N ALA A 39 13.45 19.13 42.17
CA ALA A 39 13.18 20.53 42.50
C ALA A 39 12.77 20.72 43.97
N GLY A 40 11.92 19.83 44.50
CA GLY A 40 11.53 19.84 45.91
C GLY A 40 12.71 19.62 46.90
N LEU A 41 13.79 19.00 46.44
CA LEU A 41 15.04 18.78 47.20
C LEU A 41 16.07 19.91 47.03
N GLY A 42 15.78 20.92 46.20
CA GLY A 42 16.71 21.99 45.85
C GLY A 42 17.10 22.90 47.02
N SER A 43 16.19 23.09 47.99
CA SER A 43 16.39 24.00 49.14
C SER A 43 16.80 23.28 50.43
N ALA A 44 16.83 21.94 50.42
CA ALA A 44 17.14 21.14 51.62
C ALA A 44 18.66 20.89 51.75
N ALA A 45 19.21 21.15 52.94
CA ALA A 45 20.61 20.95 53.27
C ALA A 45 20.81 19.69 54.14
N GLY A 46 21.97 19.03 54.00
CA GLY A 46 22.34 17.82 54.74
C GLY A 46 22.54 16.59 53.83
N GLU A 47 23.29 15.60 54.31
CA GLU A 47 23.60 14.35 53.60
C GLU A 47 22.35 13.65 53.01
N PRO A 48 21.19 13.56 53.71
CA PRO A 48 20.00 12.92 53.14
C PRO A 48 19.46 13.64 51.90
N ALA A 49 19.52 14.97 51.88
CA ALA A 49 19.04 15.77 50.74
C ALA A 49 19.98 15.63 49.54
N GLU A 50 21.29 15.56 49.77
CA GLU A 50 22.29 15.37 48.73
C GLU A 50 22.24 13.96 48.12
N ALA A 51 22.07 12.94 48.96
CA ALA A 51 21.80 11.57 48.51
C ALA A 51 20.50 11.48 47.69
N GLY A 52 19.45 12.20 48.11
CA GLY A 52 18.19 12.30 47.37
C GLY A 52 18.36 12.94 45.98
N ARG A 53 19.06 14.08 45.90
CA ARG A 53 19.36 14.74 44.63
C ARG A 53 20.12 13.82 43.67
N LYS A 54 21.19 13.17 44.16
CA LYS A 54 21.98 12.23 43.37
C LYS A 54 21.14 11.07 42.82
N ARG A 55 20.23 10.51 43.63
CA ARG A 55 19.31 9.44 43.21
C ARG A 55 18.38 9.90 42.10
N GLU A 56 17.73 11.06 42.24
CA GLU A 56 16.81 11.56 41.21
C GLU A 56 17.54 11.97 39.92
N THR A 57 18.76 12.53 40.00
CA THR A 57 19.59 12.79 38.81
C THR A 57 19.94 11.50 38.05
N VAL A 58 20.35 10.45 38.77
CA VAL A 58 20.61 9.13 38.16
C VAL A 58 19.35 8.55 37.54
N ARG A 59 18.18 8.72 38.19
CA ARG A 59 16.88 8.29 37.66
C ARG A 59 16.52 9.00 36.36
N ILE A 60 16.66 10.32 36.29
CA ILE A 60 16.39 11.11 35.07
C ILE A 60 17.29 10.61 33.93
N ALA A 61 18.60 10.45 34.19
CA ALA A 61 19.54 9.95 33.19
C ALA A 61 19.23 8.50 32.74
N ALA A 62 18.61 7.68 33.58
CA ALA A 62 18.15 6.34 33.20
C ALA A 62 16.91 6.43 32.29
N ILE A 63 15.92 7.26 32.65
CA ILE A 63 14.70 7.49 31.86
C ILE A 63 15.04 7.99 30.46
N GLU A 64 15.96 8.95 30.34
CA GLU A 64 16.36 9.52 29.05
C GLU A 64 17.09 8.49 28.16
N ARG A 65 17.91 7.62 28.75
CA ARG A 65 18.56 6.51 28.02
C ARG A 65 17.55 5.48 27.54
N GLU A 66 16.61 5.09 28.39
CA GLU A 66 15.55 4.14 28.01
C GLU A 66 14.66 4.72 26.91
N TYR A 67 14.29 6.00 27.01
CA TYR A 67 13.54 6.71 25.98
C TYR A 67 14.26 6.68 24.62
N ALA A 68 15.56 6.99 24.61
CA ALA A 68 16.36 6.97 23.39
C ALA A 68 16.42 5.55 22.77
N ALA A 69 16.62 4.52 23.59
CA ALA A 69 16.60 3.13 23.14
C ALA A 69 15.24 2.73 22.55
N LYS A 70 14.13 3.13 23.19
CA LYS A 70 12.78 2.84 22.68
C LYS A 70 12.46 3.56 21.37
N LEU A 71 12.96 4.77 21.17
CA LEU A 71 12.83 5.45 19.88
C LEU A 71 13.61 4.71 18.78
N ASP A 72 14.78 4.18 19.10
CA ASP A 72 15.59 3.45 18.14
C ASP A 72 14.97 2.09 17.78
N ASP A 73 14.45 1.36 18.77
CA ASP A 73 13.65 0.16 18.56
C ASP A 73 12.46 0.44 17.63
N LEU A 74 11.73 1.54 17.84
CA LEU A 74 10.63 1.93 16.96
C LEU A 74 11.12 2.20 15.54
N ARG A 75 12.22 2.94 15.36
CA ARG A 75 12.78 3.18 14.02
C ARG A 75 13.15 1.87 13.32
N HIS A 76 13.76 0.94 14.05
CA HIS A 76 14.16 -0.35 13.52
C HIS A 76 12.95 -1.22 13.15
N ASN A 77 11.95 -1.32 14.02
CA ASN A 77 10.73 -2.10 13.79
C ASN A 77 9.90 -1.60 12.60
N TYR A 78 9.97 -0.29 12.32
CA TYR A 78 9.28 0.33 11.20
C TYR A 78 10.16 0.50 9.95
N ALA A 79 11.43 0.07 9.98
CA ALA A 79 12.32 0.09 8.84
C ALA A 79 12.02 -1.10 7.90
N LEU A 80 11.08 -0.90 6.97
CA LEU A 80 10.80 -1.88 5.93
C LEU A 80 11.74 -1.70 4.73
N ARG A 81 12.52 -2.73 4.41
CA ARG A 81 13.26 -2.84 3.15
C ARG A 81 12.67 -3.97 2.32
N VAL A 82 12.10 -3.64 1.17
CA VAL A 82 11.62 -4.63 0.19
C VAL A 82 12.64 -4.68 -0.95
N THR A 83 13.26 -5.85 -1.14
CA THR A 83 14.06 -6.15 -2.34
C THR A 83 13.26 -7.06 -3.25
N VAL A 84 13.29 -6.77 -4.54
CA VAL A 84 12.64 -7.59 -5.57
C VAL A 84 13.74 -8.10 -6.48
N ASP A 85 14.10 -9.36 -6.30
CA ASP A 85 15.11 -10.03 -7.09
C ASP A 85 14.44 -11.05 -8.02
N TRP A 86 14.83 -11.06 -9.30
CA TRP A 86 14.37 -12.08 -10.25
C TRP A 86 15.15 -13.36 -10.00
N VAL A 87 14.48 -14.38 -9.46
CA VAL A 87 15.19 -15.58 -8.99
C VAL A 87 15.45 -16.59 -10.11
N GLN A 88 14.59 -16.70 -11.13
CA GLN A 88 14.82 -17.45 -12.37
C GLN A 88 13.59 -17.35 -13.29
N GLY A 89 13.81 -17.32 -14.61
CA GLY A 89 12.75 -17.46 -15.60
C GLY A 89 12.63 -18.91 -16.05
N LEU A 90 11.44 -19.50 -15.97
CA LEU A 90 11.16 -20.82 -16.51
C LEU A 90 10.31 -20.66 -17.78
N ILE A 91 10.81 -21.16 -18.90
CA ILE A 91 10.04 -21.24 -20.16
C ILE A 91 9.48 -22.66 -20.25
N LEU A 92 8.16 -22.79 -20.22
CA LEU A 92 7.45 -24.06 -20.39
C LEU A 92 6.85 -24.12 -21.79
N TYR A 93 7.18 -25.15 -22.55
CA TYR A 93 6.48 -25.50 -23.77
C TYR A 93 5.40 -26.52 -23.43
N ALA A 94 4.14 -26.13 -23.57
CA ALA A 94 3.00 -27.01 -23.32
C ALA A 94 2.08 -27.02 -24.54
N PRO A 95 1.47 -28.17 -24.88
CA PRO A 95 0.43 -28.20 -25.90
C PRO A 95 -0.77 -27.38 -25.41
N VAL A 96 -1.36 -26.57 -26.29
CA VAL A 96 -2.60 -25.84 -26.03
C VAL A 96 -3.64 -26.23 -27.08
N HIS A 97 -4.91 -26.29 -26.69
CA HIS A 97 -6.00 -26.42 -27.66
C HIS A 97 -6.55 -25.03 -27.95
N ARG A 98 -6.47 -24.62 -29.21
CA ARG A 98 -6.88 -23.29 -29.64
C ARG A 98 -8.31 -23.31 -30.15
N TYR A 99 -9.13 -22.40 -29.62
CA TYR A 99 -10.54 -22.24 -30.02
C TYR A 99 -10.77 -20.87 -30.62
N GLU A 100 -11.49 -20.83 -31.73
CA GLU A 100 -12.05 -19.60 -32.27
C GLU A 100 -13.43 -19.37 -31.66
N VAL A 101 -13.60 -18.22 -31.01
CA VAL A 101 -14.83 -17.85 -30.32
C VAL A 101 -15.41 -16.61 -30.97
N LEU A 102 -16.64 -16.71 -31.44
CA LEU A 102 -17.38 -15.57 -31.99
C LEU A 102 -17.97 -14.73 -30.85
N VAL A 103 -17.47 -13.53 -30.66
CA VAL A 103 -18.05 -12.52 -29.78
C VAL A 103 -19.05 -11.70 -30.58
N ARG A 104 -20.34 -11.82 -30.26
CA ARG A 104 -21.41 -11.06 -30.91
C ARG A 104 -22.05 -10.08 -29.94
N ARG A 105 -22.10 -8.80 -30.32
CA ARG A 105 -22.86 -7.72 -29.65
C ARG A 105 -23.88 -7.13 -30.62
N ARG A 106 -24.69 -6.18 -30.14
CA ARG A 106 -25.69 -5.48 -30.96
C ARG A 106 -25.10 -4.81 -32.21
N LYS A 107 -23.89 -4.27 -32.13
CA LYS A 107 -23.28 -3.42 -33.18
C LYS A 107 -22.24 -4.12 -34.05
N GLY A 108 -21.99 -5.42 -33.82
CA GLY A 108 -21.03 -6.16 -34.62
C GLY A 108 -20.67 -7.52 -34.03
N GLU A 109 -19.78 -8.21 -34.73
CA GLU A 109 -19.20 -9.48 -34.31
C GLU A 109 -17.69 -9.50 -34.56
N ARG A 110 -16.97 -10.27 -33.74
CA ARG A 110 -15.51 -10.44 -33.82
C ARG A 110 -15.16 -11.85 -33.41
N ILE A 111 -14.31 -12.51 -34.19
CA ILE A 111 -13.69 -13.76 -33.78
C ILE A 111 -12.50 -13.43 -32.88
N VAL A 112 -12.43 -14.10 -31.74
CA VAL A 112 -11.29 -14.05 -30.82
C VAL A 112 -10.76 -15.45 -30.60
N VAL A 113 -9.46 -15.53 -30.36
CA VAL A 113 -8.78 -16.80 -30.09
C VAL A 113 -8.67 -16.97 -28.58
N ILE A 114 -9.09 -18.14 -28.09
CA ILE A 114 -8.99 -18.54 -26.69
C ILE A 114 -8.26 -19.88 -26.64
N ASP A 115 -7.22 -19.94 -25.81
CA ASP A 115 -6.43 -21.16 -25.63
C ASP A 115 -6.92 -21.91 -24.37
N TRP A 116 -7.13 -23.21 -24.49
CA TRP A 116 -7.36 -24.11 -23.37
C TRP A 116 -6.04 -24.67 -22.89
N HIS A 117 -5.73 -24.42 -21.62
CA HIS A 117 -4.53 -24.93 -20.98
C HIS A 117 -4.81 -26.32 -20.39
N PRO A 118 -4.23 -27.41 -20.92
CA PRO A 118 -4.58 -28.77 -20.50
C PRO A 118 -4.15 -29.10 -19.06
N ALA A 119 -2.98 -28.65 -18.61
CA ALA A 119 -2.54 -28.87 -17.23
C ALA A 119 -3.39 -28.09 -16.21
N ALA A 120 -3.71 -26.82 -16.51
CA ALA A 120 -4.56 -26.00 -15.63
C ALA A 120 -6.07 -26.33 -15.78
N ARG A 121 -6.45 -27.11 -16.80
CA ARG A 121 -7.83 -27.51 -17.12
C ARG A 121 -8.80 -26.33 -17.16
N THR A 122 -8.36 -25.23 -17.77
CA THR A 122 -9.14 -24.00 -17.88
C THR A 122 -8.87 -23.29 -19.20
N MET A 123 -9.84 -22.50 -19.66
CA MET A 123 -9.63 -21.51 -20.71
C MET A 123 -8.79 -20.37 -20.15
N GLU A 124 -7.77 -19.96 -20.91
CA GLU A 124 -7.03 -18.74 -20.62
C GLU A 124 -7.89 -17.54 -21.00
N PRO A 125 -8.03 -16.51 -20.14
CA PRO A 125 -8.80 -15.35 -20.48
C PRO A 125 -8.15 -14.64 -21.69
N PRO A 126 -8.94 -14.14 -22.66
CA PRO A 126 -8.37 -13.43 -23.79
C PRO A 126 -7.62 -12.19 -23.32
N LEU A 127 -6.69 -11.69 -24.15
CA LEU A 127 -5.89 -10.53 -23.79
C LEU A 127 -6.77 -9.31 -23.51
N CYS A 128 -6.36 -8.53 -22.49
CA CYS A 128 -6.97 -7.24 -22.22
C CYS A 128 -6.38 -6.20 -23.16
N GLU A 129 -7.22 -5.48 -23.90
CA GLU A 129 -6.81 -4.50 -24.91
C GLU A 129 -6.57 -3.09 -24.32
N TRP A 130 -6.50 -2.95 -22.99
CA TRP A 130 -6.21 -1.67 -22.33
C TRP A 130 -5.39 -1.79 -21.03
N GLY A 131 -5.74 -2.77 -20.18
CA GLY A 131 -5.16 -2.94 -18.84
C GLY A 131 -4.07 -4.01 -18.78
N THR A 132 -3.70 -4.40 -17.56
CA THR A 132 -2.68 -5.44 -17.31
C THR A 132 -3.18 -6.85 -17.58
N GLY A 133 -4.49 -7.07 -17.70
CA GLY A 133 -5.09 -8.38 -18.00
C GLY A 133 -5.06 -9.36 -16.82
N LEU A 134 -4.77 -8.88 -15.61
CA LEU A 134 -4.66 -9.69 -14.39
C LEU A 134 -6.01 -10.18 -13.87
N GLU A 135 -7.10 -9.50 -14.20
CA GLU A 135 -8.44 -9.96 -13.85
C GLU A 135 -8.84 -11.15 -14.74
N ARG A 136 -9.77 -11.99 -14.28
CA ARG A 136 -10.30 -13.09 -15.12
C ARG A 136 -11.46 -12.65 -16.03
N THR A 137 -12.15 -11.58 -15.63
CA THR A 137 -13.34 -11.10 -16.35
C THR A 137 -12.95 -10.23 -17.52
N ARG A 138 -13.57 -10.48 -18.68
CA ARG A 138 -13.42 -9.65 -19.89
C ARG A 138 -14.78 -9.10 -20.32
N LEU A 139 -14.84 -7.79 -20.47
CA LEU A 139 -15.99 -7.07 -21.01
C LEU A 139 -15.71 -6.71 -22.47
N ALA A 140 -16.65 -7.00 -23.37
CA ALA A 140 -16.57 -6.55 -24.77
C ALA A 140 -17.20 -5.15 -24.93
N CYS A 141 -16.52 -4.16 -25.50
CA CYS A 141 -17.18 -2.88 -25.79
C CYS A 141 -18.11 -2.98 -27.01
N ASP A 142 -19.12 -2.11 -27.12
CA ASP A 142 -20.06 -2.17 -28.25
C ASP A 142 -19.49 -1.60 -29.57
N GLU A 143 -18.51 -0.70 -29.54
CA GLU A 143 -18.06 0.02 -30.74
C GLU A 143 -17.14 -0.80 -31.63
N ARG A 144 -16.12 -1.41 -31.03
CA ARG A 144 -15.07 -2.16 -31.74
C ARG A 144 -14.83 -3.55 -31.15
N LEU A 145 -15.68 -3.99 -30.21
CA LEU A 145 -15.57 -5.29 -29.55
C LEU A 145 -14.20 -5.51 -28.90
N HIS A 146 -13.62 -4.46 -28.33
CA HIS A 146 -12.42 -4.59 -27.51
C HIS A 146 -12.77 -5.36 -26.23
N LEU A 147 -11.95 -6.35 -25.90
CA LEU A 147 -12.02 -7.10 -24.65
C LEU A 147 -11.16 -6.39 -23.61
N THR A 148 -11.78 -5.89 -22.55
CA THR A 148 -11.08 -5.19 -21.47
C THR A 148 -11.42 -5.77 -20.12
N ASP A 149 -10.55 -5.56 -19.14
CA ASP A 149 -10.91 -5.68 -17.73
C ASP A 149 -12.06 -4.72 -17.41
N PRO A 150 -12.85 -4.98 -16.34
CA PRO A 150 -13.88 -4.07 -15.85
C PRO A 150 -13.41 -2.62 -15.68
N ALA A 151 -12.19 -2.41 -15.18
CA ALA A 151 -11.58 -1.09 -15.04
C ALA A 151 -11.49 -0.33 -16.38
N GLY A 152 -11.27 -1.04 -17.50
CA GLY A 152 -11.19 -0.46 -18.84
C GLY A 152 -12.51 0.16 -19.34
N GLN A 153 -13.63 -0.23 -18.73
CA GLN A 153 -14.97 0.28 -19.02
C GLN A 153 -15.65 0.94 -17.80
N ALA A 154 -14.91 1.18 -16.72
CA ALA A 154 -15.44 1.78 -15.51
C ALA A 154 -16.00 3.20 -15.76
N PRO A 155 -17.05 3.62 -15.01
CA PRO A 155 -17.65 4.95 -15.08
C PRO A 155 -16.65 6.10 -14.95
N CYS A 156 -16.95 7.23 -15.60
CA CYS A 156 -16.14 8.43 -15.48
C CYS A 156 -16.30 9.05 -14.10
N ALA A 157 -15.19 9.34 -13.41
CA ALA A 157 -15.24 10.03 -12.13
C ALA A 157 -15.89 11.44 -12.21
N SER A 158 -15.91 12.06 -13.41
CA SER A 158 -16.52 13.38 -13.61
C SER A 158 -17.98 13.31 -14.04
N CYS A 159 -18.34 12.47 -15.03
CA CYS A 159 -19.69 12.46 -15.60
C CYS A 159 -20.49 11.16 -15.35
N GLY A 160 -19.92 10.19 -14.63
CA GLY A 160 -20.55 8.93 -14.26
C GLY A 160 -20.80 7.95 -15.41
N LYS A 161 -20.44 8.30 -16.65
CA LYS A 161 -20.72 7.44 -17.81
C LYS A 161 -19.57 6.46 -18.07
N PRO A 162 -19.85 5.17 -18.30
CA PRO A 162 -18.84 4.20 -18.73
C PRO A 162 -18.44 4.44 -20.19
N TRP A 163 -17.19 4.15 -20.53
CA TRP A 163 -16.68 4.15 -21.90
C TRP A 163 -15.48 3.21 -22.02
N CYS A 164 -15.21 2.72 -23.23
CA CYS A 164 -14.06 1.89 -23.50
C CYS A 164 -12.78 2.72 -23.65
N ARG A 165 -11.82 2.50 -22.76
CA ARG A 165 -10.51 3.19 -22.81
C ARG A 165 -9.59 2.65 -23.91
N ALA A 166 -9.81 1.44 -24.43
CA ALA A 166 -9.13 0.97 -25.63
C ALA A 166 -9.59 1.73 -26.90
N CYS A 167 -10.88 2.12 -26.96
CA CYS A 167 -11.39 2.93 -28.08
C CYS A 167 -10.91 4.39 -28.04
N HIS A 168 -10.98 5.03 -26.87
CA HIS A 168 -10.88 6.49 -26.75
C HIS A 168 -9.65 6.96 -25.96
N GLY A 169 -8.80 6.05 -25.50
CA GLY A 169 -7.65 6.37 -24.64
C GLY A 169 -8.07 6.83 -23.23
N PRO A 170 -7.19 7.55 -22.52
CA PRO A 170 -7.40 7.90 -21.12
C PRO A 170 -8.37 9.07 -20.93
N ALA A 171 -8.62 9.90 -21.95
CA ALA A 171 -9.57 11.00 -21.88
C ALA A 171 -11.01 10.53 -22.13
N CYS A 172 -11.94 10.95 -21.27
CA CYS A 172 -13.36 10.62 -21.45
C CYS A 172 -13.89 11.30 -22.73
N PRO A 173 -14.44 10.55 -23.70
CA PRO A 173 -14.94 11.12 -24.96
C PRO A 173 -16.14 12.06 -24.75
N ARG A 174 -16.77 12.01 -23.58
CA ARG A 174 -17.96 12.80 -23.26
C ARG A 174 -17.67 14.14 -22.57
N CYS A 175 -16.63 14.21 -21.75
CA CYS A 175 -16.33 15.41 -20.96
C CYS A 175 -14.86 15.87 -21.05
N GLY A 176 -14.03 15.16 -21.82
CA GLY A 176 -12.61 15.49 -22.02
C GLY A 176 -11.70 15.26 -20.82
N LYS A 177 -12.24 14.90 -19.64
CA LYS A 177 -11.43 14.66 -18.44
C LYS A 177 -10.70 13.32 -18.51
N VAL A 178 -9.44 13.31 -18.09
CA VAL A 178 -8.62 12.10 -17.98
C VAL A 178 -9.17 11.21 -16.86
N GLY A 179 -9.59 9.99 -17.22
CA GLY A 179 -9.95 8.96 -16.26
C GLY A 179 -8.71 8.50 -15.51
N ARG A 180 -8.75 8.55 -14.17
CA ARG A 180 -7.76 7.86 -13.34
C ARG A 180 -8.02 6.36 -13.37
#